data_AF-A0A8S8Z601-F1
#
_entry.id   AF-A0A8S8Z601-F1
#
_cell.length_a   1.000
_cell.length_b   1.000
_cell.length_c   1.000
_cell.angle_alpha   90.00
_cell.angle_beta   90.00
_cell.angle_gamma   90.00
#
_symmetry.space_group_name_H-M   'P 1'
#
loop_
_entity.id
_entity.type
_entity.pdbx_description
1 polymer ?
#
loop_
_entity_poly.entity_id
_entity_poly.type
_entity_poly.pdbx_seq_one_letter_code
_entity_poly.pdbx_strand_id
1 'polypeptide(L)' 'MKKLNEKEIIKIINSKYVSSEDVEIFNLGNEQCAVCVDTLVESTDIPKGSKIIRYFKEEHSF' A
#
# COMPACT_ATOMS: atom_id res chain seq x y z
N MET A 1 2.55 13.57 -25.16
CA MET A 1 2.03 12.45 -24.34
C MET A 1 0.83 12.94 -23.56
N LYS A 2 -0.25 12.14 -23.49
CA LYS A 2 -1.42 12.48 -22.66
C LYS A 2 -1.10 12.08 -21.21
N LYS A 3 -1.32 12.99 -20.26
CA LYS A 3 -1.16 12.68 -18.84
C LYS A 3 -2.33 11.78 -18.41
N LEU A 4 -2.02 10.61 -17.85
CA LEU A 4 -3.02 9.70 -17.30
C LEU A 4 -3.36 10.13 -15.88
N ASN A 5 -4.62 9.96 -15.49
CA ASN A 5 -5.04 10.09 -14.10
C ASN A 5 -4.88 8.76 -13.35
N GLU A 6 -5.00 8.81 -12.02
CA GLU A 6 -4.81 7.64 -11.14
C GLU A 6 -5.72 6.46 -11.53
N LYS A 7 -7.00 6.70 -11.80
CA LYS A 7 -7.94 5.64 -12.21
C LYS A 7 -7.53 4.97 -13.51
N GLU A 8 -7.02 5.73 -14.47
CA GLU A 8 -6.51 5.19 -15.74
C GLU A 8 -5.26 4.34 -15.52
N ILE A 9 -4.37 4.76 -14.60
CA ILE A 9 -3.16 4.01 -14.23
C ILE A 9 -3.53 2.70 -13.55
N ILE A 10 -4.41 2.73 -12.54
CA ILE A 10 -4.89 1.53 -11.83
C ILE A 10 -5.48 0.52 -12.82
N LYS A 11 -6.30 0.99 -13.76
CA LYS A 11 -6.91 0.12 -14.79
C LYS A 11 -5.87 -0.57 -15.68
N ILE A 12 -4.77 0.11 -16.02
CA ILE A 12 -3.68 -0.46 -16.84
C ILE A 12 -2.85 -1.46 -16.05
N ILE A 13 -2.66 -1.24 -14.75
CA ILE A 13 -1.94 -2.17 -13.88
C ILE A 13 -2.80 -3.42 -13.64
N ASN A 14 -4.05 -3.24 -13.24
CA ASN A 14 -4.98 -4.34 -12.98
C ASN A 14 -5.37 -5.10 -14.25
N SER A 15 -5.23 -4.56 -15.46
CA SER A 15 -5.43 -5.37 -16.67
C SER A 15 -4.34 -6.43 -16.87
N LYS A 16 -3.21 -6.33 -16.14
CA LYS A 16 -2.12 -7.31 -16.17
C LYS A 16 -2.18 -8.35 -15.04
N TYR A 17 -3.02 -8.14 -14.02
CA TYR A 17 -3.15 -8.99 -12.83
C TYR A 17 -4.63 -9.36 -12.60
N VAL A 18 -4.93 -10.55 -12.08
CA VAL A 18 -6.31 -11.10 -12.11
C VAL A 18 -7.24 -10.48 -11.05
N SER A 19 -6.70 -9.83 -10.03
CA SER A 19 -7.46 -9.20 -8.93
C SER A 19 -7.40 -7.66 -9.01
N SER A 20 -8.56 -7.00 -8.89
CA SER A 20 -8.69 -5.54 -8.96
C SER A 20 -9.33 -4.93 -7.70
N GLU A 21 -9.00 -5.47 -6.53
CA GLU A 21 -9.41 -4.87 -5.27
C GLU A 21 -8.21 -4.15 -4.63
N ASP A 22 -8.47 -3.06 -3.90
CA ASP A 22 -7.45 -2.34 -3.10
C ASP A 22 -6.96 -3.18 -1.90
N VAL A 23 -7.48 -4.41 -1.79
CA VAL A 23 -7.18 -5.41 -0.77
C VAL A 23 -6.94 -6.74 -1.47
N GLU A 24 -5.85 -7.41 -1.12
CA GLU A 24 -5.59 -8.78 -1.54
C GLU A 24 -6.09 -9.76 -0.48
N ILE A 25 -7.01 -10.65 -0.87
CA ILE A 25 -7.56 -11.69 0.00
C ILE A 25 -6.89 -13.03 -0.33
N PHE A 26 -6.37 -13.71 0.68
CA PHE A 26 -5.80 -15.05 0.54
C PHE A 26 -6.09 -15.89 1.79
N ASN A 27 -6.02 -17.21 1.67
CA ASN A 27 -6.21 -18.11 2.80
C ASN A 27 -4.86 -18.59 3.35
N LEU A 28 -4.73 -18.59 4.68
CA LEU A 28 -3.63 -19.21 5.40
C LEU A 28 -4.19 -20.37 6.24
N GLY A 29 -4.15 -21.58 5.68
CA GLY A 29 -4.82 -22.74 6.28
C GLY A 29 -6.34 -22.55 6.30
N ASN A 30 -6.93 -22.53 7.49
CA ASN A 30 -8.37 -22.31 7.70
C ASN A 30 -8.74 -20.84 7.96
N GLU A 31 -7.75 -19.94 7.96
CA GLU A 31 -7.97 -18.51 8.17
C GLU A 31 -7.99 -17.77 6.84
N GLN A 32 -8.89 -16.79 6.73
CA GLN A 32 -8.92 -15.86 5.60
C GLN A 32 -8.21 -14.57 6.01
N CYS A 33 -7.21 -14.17 5.24
CA CYS A 33 -6.40 -12.99 5.44
C CYS A 33 -6.71 -11.94 4.38
N ALA A 34 -6.59 -10.67 4.77
CA ALA A 34 -6.71 -9.53 3.88
C ALA A 34 -5.48 -8.63 4.08
N VAL A 35 -4.80 -8.28 2.99
CA VAL A 35 -3.63 -7.41 3.01
C VAL A 35 -3.86 -6.20 2.12
N CYS A 36 -3.51 -5.03 2.65
CA CYS A 36 -3.55 -3.75 1.95
C CYS A 36 -2.25 -3.00 2.27
N VAL A 37 -1.73 -2.26 1.30
CA VAL A 37 -0.50 -1.48 1.45
C VAL A 37 -0.76 -0.07 0.98
N ASP A 38 -0.68 0.87 1.91
CA ASP A 38 -0.79 2.31 1.65
C ASP A 38 0.49 3.05 2.06
N THR A 39 0.70 4.23 1.46
CA THR A 39 1.83 5.11 1.76
C THR A 39 1.32 6.48 2.21
N LEU A 40 1.91 7.01 3.29
CA LEU A 40 1.72 8.41 3.69
C LEU A 40 2.87 9.27 3.15
N VAL A 41 2.54 10.40 2.55
CA VAL A 41 3.51 11.36 2.00
C VAL A 41 3.48 12.63 2.83
N GLU A 42 4.65 13.08 3.27
CA GLU A 42 4.77 14.23 4.19
C GLU A 42 4.18 15.53 3.61
N SER A 43 4.31 15.75 2.29
CA SER A 43 3.85 16.98 1.65
C SER A 43 2.33 17.07 1.46
N THR A 44 1.61 15.94 1.52
CA THR A 44 0.17 15.88 1.22
C THR A 44 -0.65 15.33 2.38
N ASP A 45 -0.16 14.32 3.10
CA ASP A 45 -0.96 13.52 4.03
C ASP A 45 -0.64 13.83 5.50
N ILE A 46 0.53 14.41 5.79
CA ILE A 46 0.99 14.68 7.15
C ILE A 46 0.96 16.20 7.43
N PRO A 47 0.25 16.68 8.46
CA PRO A 47 0.23 18.09 8.81
C PRO A 47 1.62 18.65 9.12
N LYS A 48 1.89 19.88 8.68
CA LYS A 48 3.15 20.58 8.96
C LYS A 48 3.40 20.68 10.47
N GLY A 49 4.61 20.33 10.89
CA GLY A 49 5.01 20.34 12.31
C GLY A 49 4.73 19.04 13.07
N SER A 50 4.15 18.03 12.41
CA SER A 50 4.03 16.69 12.99
C SER A 50 5.41 16.06 13.20
N LYS A 51 5.63 15.39 14.34
CA LYS A 51 6.82 14.56 14.55
C LYS A 51 6.58 13.15 14.02
N ILE A 52 7.28 12.79 12.95
CA ILE A 52 7.34 11.41 12.49
C ILE A 52 8.31 10.65 13.41
N ILE A 53 7.78 9.74 14.23
CA ILE A 53 8.59 8.87 15.09
C ILE A 53 8.78 7.55 14.36
N ARG A 54 10.00 7.28 13.91
CA ARG A 54 10.37 6.02 13.27
C ARG A 54 10.90 5.06 14.34
N TYR A 55 10.10 4.05 14.69
CA TYR A 55 10.58 2.98 15.56
C TYR A 55 11.36 1.97 14.70
N PHE A 56 12.69 2.00 14.78
CA PHE A 56 13.50 0.88 14.34
C PHE A 56 13.61 -0.10 15.50
N LYS A 57 13.03 -1.29 15.34
CA LYS A 57 13.33 -2.43 16.20
C LYS A 57 14.46 -3.20 15.50
N GLU A 58 15.70 -2.97 15.92
CA GLU A 58 16.79 -3.91 15.60
C GLU A 58 16.50 -5.20 16.36
N GLU A 59 15.88 -6.17 15.67
CA GLU A 59 15.93 -7.54 16.17
C GLU A 59 17.32 -8.09 15.86
N HIS A 60 18.22 -7.94 16.84
CA HIS A 60 19.44 -8.72 16.88
C HIS A 60 19.06 -10.20 17.07
N SER A 61 19.18 -10.98 16.00
CA SER A 61 19.09 -12.44 16.05
C SER A 61 20.31 -13.02 16.78
N PHE A 62 20.04 -14.02 17.62
CA PHE A 62 20.98 -14.86 18.38
C PHE A 62 22.00 -15.60 17.51
#